data_AF-A0A1Q7JL66-F1
#
_entry.id   AF-A0A1Q7JL66-F1
#
_cell.length_a   1.000
_cell.length_b   1.000
_cell.length_c   1.000
_cell.angle_alpha   90.00
_cell.angle_beta   90.00
_cell.angle_gamma   90.00
#
_symmetry.space_group_name_H-M   'P 1'
#
loop_
_entity.id
_entity.type
_entity.pdbx_description
1 polymer ?
#
loop_
_entity_poly.entity_id
_entity_poly.type
_entity_poly.pdbx_seq_one_letter_code
_entity_poly.pdbx_strand_id
1 'polypeptide(L)'
;MRIKIGDLLVRAGVITELQLKAALAEQQQWGGKLGDILVRMEFLTEEVLVRALSKQTGIARADLSGEANKPALAVVPADTAEEFGLVPIGLKDQGRVLVVAMSDPLNISATDHLVSLTGGKKIETQLAGASAIRNAISRWYRGEELLRDEGEQSVKIMNNAGNTVVDMRAEQKTPPPKGKAASSPPARESAVDVLRGVEEMQRRSVAALKAMVELLIEKGVFSRDEYLARVKR
;
A
#
# COMPACT_ATOMS: atom_id res chain seq x y z
N MET A 1 -14.56 25.79 10.59
CA MET A 1 -13.80 24.72 11.26
C MET A 1 -13.67 23.55 10.30
N ARG A 2 -12.45 23.13 9.94
CA ARG A 2 -12.25 21.93 9.10
C ARG A 2 -12.48 20.71 9.99
N ILE A 3 -13.57 19.98 9.79
CA ILE A 3 -13.86 18.75 10.53
C ILE A 3 -12.73 17.76 10.24
N LYS A 4 -12.16 17.13 11.28
CA LYS A 4 -11.13 16.10 11.11
C LYS A 4 -11.74 14.87 10.45
N ILE A 5 -10.98 14.18 9.60
CA ILE A 5 -11.49 13.01 8.86
C ILE A 5 -11.95 11.90 9.82
N GLY A 6 -11.23 11.68 10.93
CA GLY A 6 -11.61 10.70 11.94
C GLY A 6 -13.00 10.98 12.54
N ASP A 7 -13.23 12.23 12.97
CA ASP A 7 -14.53 12.64 13.52
C ASP A 7 -15.64 12.53 12.47
N LEU A 8 -15.35 12.85 11.21
CA LEU A 8 -16.29 12.70 10.10
C LEU A 8 -16.67 11.23 9.89
N LEU A 9 -15.70 10.32 9.92
CA LEU A 9 -15.91 8.88 9.75
C LEU A 9 -16.70 8.27 10.92
N VAL A 10 -16.43 8.71 12.15
CA VAL A 10 -17.22 8.31 13.34
C VAL A 10 -18.65 8.80 13.24
N ARG A 11 -18.86 10.08 12.91
CA ARG A 11 -20.22 10.66 12.76
C ARG A 11 -21.01 10.04 11.62
N ALA A 12 -20.33 9.57 10.58
CA ALA A 12 -20.94 8.84 9.47
C ALA A 12 -21.20 7.35 9.80
N GLY A 13 -20.81 6.87 10.97
CA GLY A 13 -20.97 5.47 11.38
C GLY A 13 -20.09 4.49 10.62
N VAL A 14 -19.05 4.99 9.92
CA VAL A 14 -18.11 4.14 9.16
C VAL A 14 -17.15 3.42 10.09
N ILE A 15 -16.71 4.10 11.15
CA ILE A 15 -15.86 3.54 12.20
C ILE A 15 -16.41 3.91 13.57
N THR A 16 -16.06 3.12 14.57
CA THR A 16 -16.35 3.40 15.99
C THR A 16 -15.31 4.33 16.61
N GLU A 17 -15.65 4.95 17.74
CA GLU A 17 -14.66 5.72 18.52
C GLU A 17 -13.47 4.86 18.98
N LEU A 18 -13.70 3.57 19.27
CA LEU A 18 -12.65 2.65 19.69
C LEU A 18 -11.68 2.38 18.54
N GLN A 19 -12.19 2.13 17.33
CA GLN A 19 -11.38 1.98 16.12
C GLN A 19 -10.58 3.24 15.80
N LEU A 20 -11.19 4.42 15.92
CA LEU A 20 -10.49 5.69 15.75
C LEU A 20 -9.35 5.86 16.76
N LYS A 21 -9.58 5.55 18.05
CA LYS A 21 -8.55 5.60 19.09
C LYS A 21 -7.39 4.63 18.81
N ALA A 22 -7.70 3.40 18.37
CA ALA A 22 -6.69 2.41 18.01
C ALA A 22 -5.81 2.90 16.84
N ALA A 23 -6.43 3.42 15.77
CA ALA A 23 -5.71 3.95 14.62
C ALA A 23 -4.86 5.18 14.96
N LEU A 24 -5.33 6.07 15.84
CA LEU A 24 -4.54 7.20 16.34
C LEU A 24 -3.35 6.76 17.19
N ALA A 25 -3.50 5.71 18.00
CA ALA A 25 -2.38 5.15 18.77
C ALA A 25 -1.31 4.58 17.84
N GLU A 26 -1.72 3.85 16.79
CA GLU A 26 -0.82 3.34 15.76
C GLU A 26 -0.12 4.48 15.00
N GLN A 27 -0.86 5.54 14.65
CA GLN A 27 -0.31 6.74 14.01
C GLN A 27 0.72 7.44 14.91
N GLN A 28 0.47 7.54 16.21
CA GLN A 28 1.39 8.17 17.15
C GLN A 28 2.68 7.37 17.30
N GLN A 29 2.61 6.05 17.20
CA GLN A 29 3.75 5.15 17.34
C GLN A 29 4.61 5.07 16.07
N TRP A 30 3.97 5.00 14.89
CA TRP A 30 4.66 4.69 13.62
C TRP A 30 4.63 5.85 12.61
N GLY A 31 3.89 6.91 12.89
CA GLY A 31 3.63 7.98 11.93
C GLY A 31 2.66 7.56 10.82
N GLY A 32 2.67 8.32 9.73
CA GLY A 32 1.83 8.08 8.56
C GLY A 32 0.46 8.77 8.61
N LYS A 33 -0.34 8.52 7.58
CA LYS A 33 -1.67 9.13 7.42
C LYS A 33 -2.73 8.27 8.12
N LEU A 34 -3.58 8.91 8.90
CA LEU A 34 -4.67 8.25 9.62
C LEU A 34 -5.56 7.42 8.68
N GLY A 35 -5.88 7.93 7.49
CA GLY A 35 -6.69 7.21 6.51
C GLY A 35 -6.06 5.88 6.08
N ASP A 36 -4.77 5.90 5.74
CA ASP A 36 -4.04 4.72 5.30
C ASP A 36 -3.95 3.68 6.42
N ILE A 37 -3.77 4.13 7.66
CA ILE A 37 -3.79 3.26 8.84
C ILE A 37 -5.17 2.62 9.01
N LEU A 38 -6.25 3.38 8.90
CA LEU A 38 -7.62 2.84 9.00
C LEU A 38 -7.91 1.79 7.93
N VAL A 39 -7.38 1.95 6.72
CA VAL A 39 -7.49 0.94 5.65
C VAL A 39 -6.63 -0.28 5.94
N ARG A 40 -5.39 -0.09 6.39
CA ARG A 40 -4.46 -1.18 6.74
C ARG A 40 -4.98 -2.03 7.91
N MET A 41 -5.64 -1.41 8.88
CA MET A 41 -6.30 -2.08 10.00
C MET A 41 -7.67 -2.69 9.61
N GLU A 42 -8.05 -2.61 8.34
CA GLU A 42 -9.32 -3.11 7.80
C GLU A 42 -10.57 -2.51 8.47
N PHE A 43 -10.45 -1.34 9.11
CA PHE A 43 -11.59 -0.66 9.72
C PHE A 43 -12.49 0.01 8.68
N LEU A 44 -11.95 0.31 7.50
CA LEU A 44 -12.70 0.80 6.35
C LEU A 44 -12.00 0.45 5.05
N THR A 45 -12.74 0.42 3.95
CA THR A 45 -12.18 0.16 2.62
C THR A 45 -11.58 1.42 2.01
N GLU A 46 -10.59 1.26 1.13
CA GLU A 46 -9.98 2.38 0.41
C GLU A 46 -11.02 3.22 -0.36
N GLU A 47 -12.03 2.58 -0.94
CA GLU A 47 -13.11 3.28 -1.64
C GLU A 47 -13.92 4.17 -0.69
N VAL A 48 -14.22 3.68 0.52
CA VAL A 48 -14.91 4.47 1.56
C VAL A 48 -14.05 5.66 1.98
N LEU A 49 -12.74 5.47 2.16
CA LEU A 49 -11.80 6.55 2.48
C LEU A 49 -11.82 7.64 1.41
N VAL A 50 -11.67 7.25 0.14
CA VAL A 50 -11.64 8.16 -1.01
C VAL A 50 -12.95 8.95 -1.09
N ARG A 51 -14.11 8.31 -0.89
CA ARG A 51 -15.41 9.01 -0.85
C ARG A 51 -15.48 10.02 0.30
N ALA A 52 -15.00 9.65 1.49
CA ALA A 52 -15.01 10.53 2.65
C ALA A 52 -14.08 11.75 2.46
N LEU A 53 -12.87 11.52 1.97
CA LEU A 53 -11.90 12.56 1.67
C LEU A 53 -12.40 13.49 0.56
N SER A 54 -12.98 12.97 -0.51
CA SER A 54 -13.59 13.77 -1.59
C SER A 54 -14.69 14.69 -1.05
N LYS A 55 -15.57 14.18 -0.18
CA LYS A 55 -16.59 15.01 0.48
C LYS A 55 -15.99 16.08 1.40
N GLN A 56 -14.91 15.76 2.11
CA GLN A 56 -14.25 16.67 3.04
C GLN A 56 -13.48 17.79 2.33
N THR A 57 -12.84 17.49 1.20
CA THR A 57 -11.97 18.42 0.47
C THR A 57 -12.66 19.12 -0.70
N GLY A 58 -13.77 18.57 -1.20
CA GLY A 58 -14.43 19.02 -2.43
C GLY A 58 -13.71 18.59 -3.71
N ILE A 59 -12.65 17.79 -3.60
CA ILE A 59 -11.85 17.34 -4.75
C ILE A 59 -12.57 16.16 -5.42
N ALA A 60 -12.71 16.23 -6.74
CA ALA A 60 -13.35 15.17 -7.53
C ALA A 60 -12.54 13.87 -7.46
N ARG A 61 -13.24 12.73 -7.52
CA ARG A 61 -12.61 11.42 -7.59
C ARG A 61 -12.20 11.11 -9.03
N ALA A 62 -11.02 10.54 -9.22
CA ALA A 62 -10.59 10.05 -10.52
C ALA A 62 -11.19 8.68 -10.82
N ASP A 63 -11.56 8.47 -12.08
CA ASP A 63 -11.83 7.15 -12.62
C ASP A 63 -10.56 6.64 -13.33
N LEU A 64 -9.99 5.56 -12.79
CA LEU A 64 -8.81 4.91 -13.31
C LEU A 64 -9.15 3.57 -13.99
N SER A 65 -10.42 3.25 -14.24
CA SER A 65 -10.80 1.97 -14.84
C SER A 65 -10.43 1.87 -16.33
N GLY A 66 -10.51 2.98 -17.06
CA GLY A 66 -10.28 3.04 -18.51
C GLY A 66 -8.82 3.01 -18.97
N GLU A 67 -8.63 3.27 -20.25
CA GLU A 67 -7.31 3.32 -20.89
C GLU A 67 -6.53 4.61 -20.55
N ALA A 68 -5.21 4.52 -20.60
CA ALA A 68 -4.34 5.65 -20.37
C ALA A 68 -4.48 6.72 -21.46
N ASN A 69 -4.48 7.99 -21.05
CA ASN A 69 -4.26 9.09 -21.97
C ASN A 69 -2.76 9.14 -22.33
N LYS A 70 -2.37 8.52 -23.46
CA LYS A 70 -0.96 8.41 -23.87
C LYS A 70 -0.21 9.75 -23.90
N PRO A 71 -0.79 10.85 -24.44
CA PRO A 71 -0.16 12.17 -24.36
C PRO A 71 0.11 12.65 -22.93
N ALA A 72 -0.82 12.46 -22.00
CA ALA A 72 -0.64 12.85 -20.61
C ALA A 72 0.39 11.95 -19.89
N LEU A 73 0.36 10.64 -20.18
CA LEU A 73 1.29 9.66 -19.61
C LEU A 73 2.74 9.96 -19.96
N ALA A 74 3.00 10.45 -21.18
CA ALA A 74 4.35 10.83 -21.62
C ALA A 74 4.92 12.06 -20.89
N VAL A 75 4.09 12.84 -20.19
CA VAL A 75 4.51 14.07 -19.49
C VAL A 75 5.15 13.78 -18.14
N VAL A 76 4.78 12.67 -17.49
CA VAL A 76 5.27 12.32 -16.16
C VAL A 76 5.98 10.96 -16.22
N PRO A 77 7.26 10.86 -15.87
CA PRO A 77 7.97 9.58 -15.80
C PRO A 77 7.36 8.63 -14.75
N ALA A 78 7.50 7.31 -14.97
CA ALA A 78 7.00 6.29 -14.06
C ALA A 78 7.57 6.44 -12.64
N ASP A 79 8.87 6.72 -12.51
CA ASP A 79 9.52 6.87 -11.20
C ASP A 79 8.91 8.02 -10.39
N THR A 80 8.61 9.16 -11.04
CA THR A 80 7.91 10.29 -10.42
C THR A 80 6.48 9.93 -10.02
N ALA A 81 5.78 9.18 -10.88
CA ALA A 81 4.44 8.68 -10.59
C ALA A 81 4.42 7.77 -9.36
N GLU A 82 5.40 6.88 -9.22
CA GLU A 82 5.57 5.97 -8.09
C GLU A 82 5.95 6.71 -6.81
N GLU A 83 6.95 7.61 -6.89
CA GLU A 83 7.45 8.38 -5.75
C GLU A 83 6.35 9.21 -5.09
N PHE A 84 5.57 9.94 -5.89
CA PHE A 84 4.51 10.81 -5.36
C PHE A 84 3.14 10.13 -5.27
N GLY A 85 3.02 8.87 -5.67
CA GLY A 85 1.76 8.13 -5.68
C GLY A 85 0.68 8.85 -6.48
N LEU A 86 0.95 9.06 -7.77
CA LEU A 86 0.08 9.76 -8.72
C LEU A 86 0.15 9.18 -10.13
N VAL A 87 -0.85 9.48 -10.97
CA VAL A 87 -0.83 9.20 -12.41
C VAL A 87 -1.45 10.33 -13.22
N PRO A 88 -0.83 10.76 -14.33
CA PRO A 88 -1.47 11.69 -15.25
C PRO A 88 -2.63 11.02 -15.99
N ILE A 89 -3.80 11.67 -15.97
CA ILE A 89 -5.05 11.11 -16.56
C ILE A 89 -5.56 11.92 -17.75
N GLY A 90 -5.02 13.11 -17.98
CA GLY A 90 -5.43 13.90 -19.15
C GLY A 90 -4.69 15.22 -19.28
N LEU A 91 -4.87 15.83 -20.45
CA LEU A 91 -4.42 17.18 -20.77
C LEU A 91 -5.64 18.01 -21.18
N LYS A 92 -5.74 19.22 -20.63
CA LYS A 92 -6.75 20.21 -20.99
C LYS A 92 -6.08 21.48 -21.53
N ASP A 93 -6.88 22.40 -22.05
CA ASP A 93 -6.45 23.72 -22.52
C ASP A 93 -5.24 23.66 -23.45
N GLN A 94 -5.33 22.79 -24.47
CA GLN A 94 -4.26 22.58 -25.45
C GLN A 94 -2.93 22.16 -24.80
N GLY A 95 -2.98 21.41 -23.71
CA GLY A 95 -1.81 20.90 -22.99
C GLY A 95 -1.21 21.87 -21.97
N ARG A 96 -1.89 22.98 -21.64
CA ARG A 96 -1.47 23.91 -20.57
C ARG A 96 -1.85 23.42 -19.18
N VAL A 97 -2.86 22.55 -19.09
CA VAL A 97 -3.34 21.99 -17.82
C VAL A 97 -3.11 20.48 -17.85
N LEU A 98 -2.34 19.98 -16.89
CA LEU A 98 -2.17 18.55 -16.63
C LEU A 98 -3.16 18.13 -15.56
N VAL A 99 -4.00 17.15 -15.89
CA VAL A 99 -4.94 16.54 -14.93
C VAL A 99 -4.29 15.27 -14.37
N VAL A 100 -4.23 15.17 -13.04
CA VAL A 100 -3.50 14.11 -12.34
C VAL A 100 -4.38 13.50 -11.26
N ALA A 101 -4.45 12.16 -11.23
CA ALA A 101 -5.01 11.43 -10.11
C ALA A 101 -3.94 11.22 -9.04
N MET A 102 -4.22 11.55 -7.79
CA MET A 102 -3.27 11.52 -6.68
C MET A 102 -3.87 10.81 -5.47
N SER A 103 -3.03 10.08 -4.74
CA SER A 103 -3.40 9.45 -3.46
C SER A 103 -3.53 10.51 -2.36
N ASP A 104 -2.77 11.59 -2.50
CA ASP A 104 -2.84 12.77 -1.65
C ASP A 104 -2.83 14.05 -2.49
N PRO A 105 -4.01 14.53 -2.90
CA PRO A 105 -4.13 15.72 -3.74
C PRO A 105 -3.83 17.02 -2.98
N LEU A 106 -3.54 16.96 -1.68
CA LEU A 106 -3.12 18.09 -0.86
C LEU A 106 -1.60 18.14 -0.66
N ASN A 107 -0.86 17.21 -1.26
CA ASN A 107 0.59 17.20 -1.23
C ASN A 107 1.15 18.31 -2.16
N ILE A 108 1.39 19.49 -1.57
CA ILE A 108 1.89 20.67 -2.29
C ILE A 108 3.27 20.39 -2.92
N SER A 109 4.14 19.63 -2.24
CA SER A 109 5.46 19.28 -2.77
C SER A 109 5.36 18.46 -4.06
N ALA A 110 4.41 17.53 -4.13
CA ALA A 110 4.16 16.77 -5.35
C ALA A 110 3.64 17.67 -6.49
N THR A 111 2.71 18.59 -6.20
CA THR A 111 2.21 19.51 -7.23
C THR A 111 3.28 20.49 -7.71
N ASP A 112 4.10 21.04 -6.82
CA ASP A 112 5.18 21.96 -7.17
C ASP A 112 6.25 21.27 -8.02
N HIS A 113 6.58 20.01 -7.67
CA HIS A 113 7.47 19.17 -8.47
C HIS A 113 6.92 18.97 -9.88
N LEU A 114 5.63 18.65 -10.02
CA LEU A 114 4.99 18.49 -11.33
C LEU A 114 4.96 19.81 -12.12
N VAL A 115 4.71 20.95 -11.48
CA VAL A 115 4.78 22.26 -12.16
C VAL A 115 6.18 22.48 -12.74
N SER A 116 7.23 22.23 -11.95
CA SER A 116 8.62 22.35 -12.39
C SER A 116 8.94 21.38 -13.54
N LEU A 117 8.63 20.09 -13.36
CA LEU A 117 8.89 19.02 -14.33
C LEU A 117 8.23 19.31 -15.69
N THR A 118 7.05 19.89 -15.68
CA THR A 118 6.23 20.07 -16.89
C THR A 118 6.42 21.43 -17.57
N GLY A 119 7.36 22.25 -17.09
CA GLY A 119 7.64 23.57 -17.65
C GLY A 119 6.57 24.60 -17.32
N GLY A 120 5.99 24.54 -16.12
CA GLY A 120 5.04 25.54 -15.61
C GLY A 120 3.58 25.25 -15.96
N LYS A 121 3.20 24.01 -16.30
CA LYS A 121 1.78 23.69 -16.53
C LYS A 121 1.00 23.85 -15.23
N LYS A 122 -0.27 24.26 -15.36
CA LYS A 122 -1.21 24.22 -14.23
C LYS A 122 -1.57 22.77 -13.94
N ILE A 123 -1.58 22.40 -12.66
CA ILE A 123 -1.93 21.05 -12.21
C ILE A 123 -3.36 21.05 -11.67
N GLU A 124 -4.21 20.21 -12.24
CA GLU A 124 -5.54 19.90 -11.70
C GLU A 124 -5.52 18.51 -11.07
N THR A 125 -5.80 18.44 -9.76
CA THR A 125 -5.75 17.20 -9.01
C THR A 125 -7.13 16.55 -8.89
N GLN A 126 -7.14 15.23 -8.97
CA GLN A 126 -8.28 14.39 -8.64
C GLN A 126 -7.84 13.33 -7.62
N LEU A 127 -8.75 12.91 -6.76
CA LEU A 127 -8.45 11.96 -5.69
C LEU A 127 -8.66 10.52 -6.17
N ALA A 128 -7.70 9.64 -5.91
CA ALA A 128 -7.86 8.20 -6.06
C ALA A 128 -7.21 7.46 -4.89
N GLY A 129 -7.57 6.18 -4.72
CA GLY A 129 -6.92 5.32 -3.74
C GLY A 129 -5.46 5.05 -4.09
N ALA A 130 -4.62 4.84 -3.10
CA ALA A 130 -3.22 4.49 -3.30
C ALA A 130 -3.07 3.17 -4.09
N SER A 131 -3.92 2.18 -3.82
CA SER A 131 -3.91 0.91 -4.56
C SER A 131 -4.43 1.07 -5.98
N ALA A 132 -5.48 1.88 -6.19
CA ALA A 132 -5.94 2.21 -7.54
C ALA A 132 -4.86 2.89 -8.38
N ILE A 133 -4.08 3.80 -7.78
CA ILE A 133 -2.96 4.47 -8.45
C ILE A 133 -1.83 3.49 -8.75
N ARG A 134 -1.40 2.68 -7.78
CA ARG A 134 -0.37 1.64 -8.02
C ARG A 134 -0.76 0.72 -9.18
N ASN A 135 -2.02 0.27 -9.20
CA ASN A 135 -2.54 -0.57 -10.27
C ASN A 135 -2.53 0.16 -11.62
N ALA A 136 -2.90 1.44 -11.64
CA ALA A 136 -2.84 2.25 -12.86
C ALA A 136 -1.40 2.44 -13.36
N ILE A 137 -0.43 2.65 -12.45
CA ILE A 137 0.99 2.77 -12.80
C ILE A 137 1.48 1.49 -13.49
N SER A 138 1.28 0.33 -12.85
CA SER A 138 1.70 -0.96 -13.42
C SER A 138 1.06 -1.21 -14.79
N ARG A 139 -0.24 -0.96 -14.91
CA ARG A 139 -0.95 -1.19 -16.17
C ARG A 139 -0.52 -0.23 -17.27
N TRP A 140 -0.37 1.05 -16.97
CA TRP A 140 -0.18 2.08 -17.99
C TRP A 140 1.29 2.32 -18.35
N TYR A 141 2.22 2.25 -17.39
CA TYR A 141 3.65 2.43 -17.66
C TYR A 141 4.37 1.11 -17.97
N ARG A 142 3.99 0.02 -17.30
CA ARG A 142 4.73 -1.26 -17.36
C ARG A 142 4.04 -2.30 -18.25
N GLY A 143 2.78 -2.07 -18.62
CA GLY A 143 1.97 -3.05 -19.36
C GLY A 143 1.69 -4.31 -18.54
N GLU A 144 1.86 -4.23 -17.21
CA GLU A 144 1.62 -5.32 -16.29
C GLU A 144 0.17 -5.23 -15.80
N GLU A 145 -0.65 -6.22 -16.15
CA GLU A 145 -1.97 -6.35 -15.56
C GLU A 145 -1.81 -6.95 -14.17
N LEU A 146 -1.77 -6.09 -13.15
CA LEU A 146 -1.93 -6.54 -11.77
C LEU A 146 -3.33 -7.13 -11.65
N LEU A 147 -3.39 -8.47 -11.60
CA LEU A 147 -4.59 -9.21 -11.23
C LEU A 147 -5.12 -8.58 -9.95
N ARG A 148 -6.36 -8.08 -10.00
CA ARG A 148 -7.05 -7.66 -8.79
C ARG A 148 -7.17 -8.89 -7.89
N ASP A 149 -6.56 -8.83 -6.71
CA ASP A 149 -6.93 -9.70 -5.59
C ASP A 149 -8.32 -9.27 -5.10
N GLU A 150 -9.33 -9.44 -5.95
CA GLU A 150 -10.74 -9.47 -5.54
C GLU A 150 -11.00 -10.89 -5.01
N GLY A 151 -10.54 -11.14 -3.78
CA GLY A 151 -10.98 -12.26 -2.96
C GLY A 151 -10.26 -13.59 -3.17
N GLU A 152 -9.23 -13.84 -2.34
CA GLU A 152 -8.96 -15.19 -1.87
C GLU A 152 -8.97 -15.23 -0.34
N GLN A 153 -10.19 -15.32 0.21
CA GLN A 153 -10.39 -16.38 1.21
C GLN A 153 -10.22 -17.71 0.48
N SER A 154 -9.00 -18.23 0.39
CA SER A 154 -8.80 -19.63 0.02
C SER A 154 -9.25 -20.49 1.20
N VAL A 155 -10.53 -20.84 1.16
CA VAL A 155 -11.09 -22.00 1.83
C VAL A 155 -10.26 -23.21 1.41
N LYS A 156 -9.59 -23.84 2.37
CA LYS A 156 -8.93 -25.14 2.17
C LYS A 156 -9.98 -26.17 1.74
N ILE A 157 -9.93 -26.63 0.50
CA ILE A 157 -10.64 -27.87 0.11
C ILE A 157 -9.71 -29.04 0.44
N MET A 158 -9.89 -29.58 1.66
CA MET A 158 -9.35 -30.87 2.04
C MET A 158 -10.28 -31.96 1.50
N ASN A 159 -9.76 -32.95 0.79
CA ASN A 159 -10.49 -34.21 0.64
C ASN A 159 -10.39 -35.01 1.96
N ASN A 160 -11.27 -35.99 2.14
CA ASN A 160 -11.38 -36.78 3.38
C ASN A 160 -10.15 -37.67 3.69
N ALA A 161 -9.04 -37.51 2.98
CA ALA A 161 -7.77 -38.21 3.21
C ALA A 161 -6.60 -37.27 3.57
N GLY A 162 -6.84 -35.95 3.69
CA GLY A 162 -5.85 -35.00 4.22
C GLY A 162 -4.69 -34.64 3.27
N ASN A 163 -4.82 -34.89 1.97
CA ASN A 163 -3.78 -34.55 0.99
C ASN A 163 -4.11 -33.25 0.24
N THR A 164 -3.16 -32.32 0.20
CA THR A 164 -3.15 -31.18 -0.72
C THR A 164 -2.76 -31.68 -2.11
N VAL A 165 -3.65 -31.54 -3.10
CA VAL A 165 -3.40 -31.96 -4.48
C VAL A 165 -3.31 -30.68 -5.32
N VAL A 166 -2.11 -30.40 -5.81
CA VAL A 166 -1.69 -29.27 -6.69
C VAL A 166 -1.07 -28.06 -5.97
N ASP A 167 0.27 -28.03 -5.97
CA ASP A 167 1.11 -26.83 -5.86
C ASP A 167 2.01 -26.82 -7.11
N MET A 168 1.71 -25.95 -8.09
CA MET A 168 2.54 -25.77 -9.29
C MET A 168 3.36 -24.48 -9.16
N ARG A 169 4.45 -24.54 -8.38
CA ARG A 169 5.55 -23.57 -8.43
C ARG A 169 6.89 -24.28 -8.27
N ALA A 170 7.45 -24.78 -9.38
CA ALA A 170 8.89 -24.79 -9.61
C ALA A 170 9.19 -25.39 -10.98
N GLU A 171 9.71 -24.59 -11.93
CA GLU A 171 10.82 -25.01 -12.79
C GLU A 171 11.71 -23.79 -13.14
N GLN A 172 12.96 -23.82 -12.66
CA GLN A 172 14.11 -23.04 -13.15
C GLN A 172 14.94 -23.93 -14.11
N LYS A 173 15.47 -23.35 -15.21
CA LYS A 173 16.70 -23.67 -15.98
C LYS A 173 16.67 -22.77 -17.26
N THR A 174 17.68 -22.06 -17.80
CA THR A 174 19.17 -22.10 -17.81
C THR A 174 19.73 -20.77 -18.45
N PRO A 175 21.03 -20.39 -18.32
CA PRO A 175 21.68 -19.14 -18.88
C PRO A 175 22.36 -19.38 -20.27
N PRO A 176 22.96 -18.43 -21.07
CA PRO A 176 24.03 -17.40 -20.78
C PRO A 176 23.97 -16.13 -21.72
N PRO A 177 25.01 -15.28 -22.03
CA PRO A 177 26.44 -15.22 -21.64
C PRO A 177 27.01 -13.84 -21.20
N LYS A 178 28.31 -13.90 -20.84
CA LYS A 178 29.20 -12.87 -20.27
C LYS A 178 29.46 -11.66 -21.18
N GLY A 179 29.50 -10.47 -20.58
CA GLY A 179 30.10 -9.24 -21.14
C GLY A 179 30.67 -8.38 -20.01
N LYS A 180 31.90 -7.88 -20.17
CA LYS A 180 32.71 -7.19 -19.14
C LYS A 180 32.44 -5.68 -19.07
N ALA A 181 32.71 -5.17 -17.86
CA ALA A 181 33.32 -3.88 -17.51
C ALA A 181 32.44 -2.65 -17.18
N ALA A 182 32.48 -2.36 -15.86
CA ALA A 182 32.74 -1.07 -15.22
C ALA A 182 31.64 0.02 -15.14
N SER A 183 31.08 0.16 -13.94
CA SER A 183 31.28 1.36 -13.09
C SER A 183 30.76 1.08 -11.67
N SER A 184 31.58 1.37 -10.64
CA SER A 184 31.18 1.27 -9.23
C SER A 184 30.58 2.59 -8.76
N PRO A 185 29.45 2.59 -8.03
CA PRO A 185 29.42 3.20 -6.68
C PRO A 185 28.35 2.56 -5.74
N PRO A 186 28.16 3.11 -4.52
CA PRO A 186 29.00 3.02 -3.32
C PRO A 186 28.72 1.72 -2.53
N ALA A 187 29.40 1.52 -1.39
CA ALA A 187 29.29 0.34 -0.53
C ALA A 187 27.82 0.00 -0.20
N ARG A 188 27.26 -0.96 -0.93
CA ARG A 188 26.01 -1.62 -0.57
C ARG A 188 26.30 -2.47 0.67
N GLU A 189 25.51 -2.30 1.72
CA GLU A 189 25.44 -3.29 2.81
C GLU A 189 25.38 -4.67 2.17
N SER A 190 26.27 -5.55 2.59
CA SER A 190 26.36 -6.86 1.95
C SER A 190 25.03 -7.57 2.16
N ALA A 191 24.60 -8.39 1.20
CA ALA A 191 23.38 -9.19 1.35
C ALA A 191 23.38 -10.02 2.67
N VAL A 192 24.57 -10.31 3.20
CA VAL A 192 24.79 -10.96 4.49
C VAL A 192 24.40 -10.06 5.68
N ASP A 193 24.68 -8.76 5.62
CA ASP A 193 24.35 -7.82 6.69
C ASP A 193 22.83 -7.54 6.75
N VAL A 194 22.19 -7.46 5.58
CA VAL A 194 20.71 -7.37 5.48
C VAL A 194 20.06 -8.63 6.07
N LEU A 195 20.57 -9.82 5.73
CA LEU A 195 20.06 -11.08 6.28
C LEU A 195 20.23 -11.15 7.80
N ARG A 196 21.39 -10.73 8.35
CA ARG A 196 21.58 -10.65 9.80
C ARG A 196 20.61 -9.69 10.47
N GLY A 197 20.35 -8.53 9.87
CA GLY A 197 19.36 -7.57 10.37
C GLY A 197 17.94 -8.15 10.43
N VAL A 198 17.55 -8.92 9.41
CA VAL A 198 16.27 -9.62 9.37
C VAL A 198 16.21 -10.73 10.44
N GLU A 199 17.27 -11.52 10.61
CA GLU A 199 17.34 -12.56 11.63
C GLU A 199 17.27 -12.00 13.06
N GLU A 200 17.97 -10.89 13.34
CA GLU A 200 17.91 -10.21 14.63
C GLU A 200 16.51 -9.65 14.92
N MET A 201 15.86 -9.07 13.91
CA MET A 201 14.50 -8.55 14.03
C MET A 201 13.50 -9.69 14.30
N GLN A 202 13.60 -10.79 13.57
CA GLN A 202 12.76 -11.98 13.81
C GLN A 202 12.98 -12.55 15.22
N ARG A 203 14.23 -12.61 15.69
CA ARG A 203 14.56 -13.11 17.03
C ARG A 203 13.94 -12.23 18.13
N ARG A 204 13.95 -10.90 17.96
CA ARG A 204 13.30 -9.96 18.89
C ARG A 204 11.77 -10.12 18.89
N SER A 205 11.16 -10.26 17.72
CA SER A 205 9.70 -10.49 17.60
C SER A 205 9.26 -11.81 18.23
N VAL A 206 10.03 -12.89 18.04
CA VAL A 206 9.75 -14.20 18.66
C VAL A 206 9.88 -14.12 20.18
N ALA A 207 10.89 -13.42 20.70
CA ALA A 207 11.07 -13.23 22.13
C ALA A 207 9.89 -12.45 22.76
N ALA A 208 9.43 -11.38 22.10
CA ALA A 208 8.29 -10.59 22.56
C ALA A 208 6.98 -11.40 22.57
N LEU A 209 6.72 -12.17 21.51
CA LEU A 209 5.55 -13.06 21.44
C LEU A 209 5.58 -14.12 22.54
N LYS A 210 6.74 -14.72 22.82
CA LYS A 210 6.90 -15.69 23.89
C LYS A 210 6.61 -15.07 25.27
N ALA A 211 7.14 -13.87 25.54
CA ALA A 211 6.89 -13.17 26.79
C ALA A 211 5.40 -12.81 26.96
N MET A 212 4.74 -12.42 25.88
CA MET A 212 3.29 -12.14 25.89
C MET A 212 2.47 -13.40 26.20
N VAL A 213 2.81 -14.54 25.60
CA VAL A 213 2.15 -15.83 25.90
C VAL A 213 2.36 -16.22 27.36
N GLU A 214 3.58 -16.10 27.89
CA GLU A 214 3.87 -16.41 29.30
C GLU A 214 3.05 -15.52 30.25
N LEU A 215 2.94 -14.23 29.94
CA LEU A 215 2.16 -13.28 30.74
C LEU A 215 0.65 -13.59 30.69
N LEU A 216 0.11 -14.01 29.55
CA LEU A 216 -1.30 -14.41 29.41
C LEU A 216 -1.61 -15.70 30.18
N ILE A 217 -0.65 -16.64 30.25
CA ILE A 217 -0.77 -17.84 31.10
C ILE A 217 -0.74 -17.47 32.58
N GLU A 218 0.17 -16.59 33.00
CA GLU A 218 0.26 -16.12 34.39
C GLU A 218 -1.02 -15.37 34.84
N LYS A 219 -1.63 -14.62 33.91
CA LYS A 219 -2.91 -13.92 34.15
C LYS A 219 -4.15 -14.82 34.02
N GLY A 220 -3.97 -16.12 33.72
CA GLY A 220 -5.06 -17.10 33.67
C GLY A 220 -5.98 -16.97 32.47
N VAL A 221 -5.55 -16.29 31.39
CA VAL A 221 -6.35 -16.10 30.17
C VAL A 221 -6.51 -17.43 29.41
N PHE A 222 -5.48 -18.27 29.45
CA PHE A 222 -5.50 -19.66 28.96
C PHE A 222 -4.41 -20.48 29.66
N SER A 223 -4.56 -21.79 29.67
CA SER A 223 -3.56 -22.71 30.24
C SER A 223 -2.43 -23.02 29.25
N ARG A 224 -1.27 -23.43 29.81
CA ARG A 224 -0.13 -23.88 29.00
C ARG A 224 -0.50 -25.07 28.11
N ASP A 225 -1.35 -25.96 28.58
CA ASP A 225 -1.79 -27.15 27.84
C ASP A 225 -2.70 -26.77 26.66
N GLU A 226 -3.62 -25.82 26.85
CA GLU A 226 -4.46 -25.27 25.76
C GLU A 226 -3.62 -24.57 24.68
N TYR A 227 -2.59 -23.83 25.08
CA TYR A 227 -1.66 -23.20 24.15
C TYR A 227 -0.88 -24.25 23.35
N LEU A 228 -0.27 -25.23 24.02
CA LEU A 228 0.51 -26.29 23.37
C LEU A 228 -0.35 -27.18 22.45
N ALA A 229 -1.63 -27.39 22.79
CA ALA A 229 -2.57 -28.12 21.95
C ALA A 229 -2.90 -27.40 20.63
N ARG A 230 -2.85 -26.05 20.61
CA ARG A 230 -3.12 -25.25 19.41
C ARG A 230 -1.89 -25.01 18.53
N VAL A 231 -0.69 -24.94 19.12
CA VAL A 231 0.57 -24.68 18.39
C VAL A 231 1.14 -25.93 17.70
N LYS A 232 0.75 -27.13 18.15
CA LYS A 232 1.19 -28.41 17.54
C LYS A 232 0.32 -28.88 16.35
N ARG A 233 -0.58 -28.05 15.82
CA ARG A 233 -1.38 -28.28 14.61
C ARG A 233 -0.97 -27.33 13.51
#